data_AF-A0AA38LQ61-F1
#
_entry.id   AF-A0AA38LQ61-F1
#
_cell.length_a   1.000
_cell.length_b   1.000
_cell.length_c   1.000
_cell.angle_alpha   90.00
_cell.angle_beta   90.00
_cell.angle_gamma   90.00
#
_symmetry.space_group_name_H-M   'P 1'
#
loop_
_entity.id
_entity.type
_entity.pdbx_description
1 polymer ?
#
loop_
_entity_poly.entity_id
_entity_poly.type
_entity_poly.pdbx_seq_one_letter_code
_entity_poly.pdbx_strand_id
1 'polypeptide(L)'
;GAITKRMTAIEEMDGMDVLCSDKTGTLTLNMLTVDKNLIEVFAKGIDKDTVVLMAARASRTKNQDSIDAAIVGIITDPKEARADIQEVHFLPFNPIDKHTTLTYIDGQ
;
A
#
# COMPACT_ATOMS: atom_id res chain seq x y z
N GLY A 1 -4.16 15.45 -19.36
CA GLY A 1 -4.13 15.34 -20.83
C GLY A 1 -4.29 13.87 -21.19
N ALA A 2 -4.92 13.57 -22.34
CA ALA A 2 -5.02 12.21 -22.84
C ALA A 2 -3.93 11.96 -23.89
N ILE A 3 -3.26 10.80 -23.83
CA ILE A 3 -2.24 10.39 -24.80
C ILE A 3 -2.80 9.21 -25.59
N THR A 4 -2.97 9.36 -26.90
CA THR A 4 -3.55 8.33 -27.78
C THR A 4 -2.45 7.51 -28.45
N LYS A 5 -2.43 6.19 -28.22
CA LYS A 5 -1.49 5.28 -28.90
C LYS A 5 -1.95 4.84 -30.30
N ARG A 6 -3.26 4.86 -30.55
CA ARG A 6 -3.89 4.49 -31.82
C ARG A 6 -4.63 5.70 -32.37
N MET A 7 -4.39 6.09 -33.64
CA MET A 7 -5.07 7.24 -34.25
C MET A 7 -6.59 7.04 -34.36
N THR A 8 -7.05 5.80 -34.52
CA THR A 8 -8.49 5.44 -34.57
C THR A 8 -9.20 5.58 -33.23
N ALA A 9 -8.49 5.83 -32.13
CA ALA A 9 -9.10 5.93 -30.80
C ALA A 9 -10.10 7.09 -30.68
N ILE A 10 -9.98 8.13 -31.52
CA ILE A 10 -10.91 9.28 -31.50
C ILE A 10 -12.31 8.86 -32.01
N GLU A 11 -12.37 8.11 -33.11
CA GLU A 11 -13.64 7.61 -33.67
C GLU A 11 -14.27 6.55 -32.75
N GLU A 12 -13.45 5.65 -32.17
CA GLU A 12 -13.91 4.67 -31.18
C GLU A 12 -14.49 5.35 -29.92
N MET A 13 -13.95 6.51 -29.52
CA MET A 13 -14.44 7.29 -28.37
C MET A 13 -15.72 8.06 -28.68
N ASP A 14 -15.92 8.53 -29.91
CA ASP A 14 -17.14 9.27 -30.32
C ASP A 14 -18.38 8.36 -30.32
N GLY A 15 -18.22 7.10 -30.70
CA GLY A 15 -19.29 6.10 -30.73
C GLY A 15 -19.51 5.32 -29.42
N MET A 16 -18.96 5.77 -28.28
CA MET A 16 -19.00 5.00 -27.03
C MET A 16 -20.30 5.20 -26.25
N ASP A 17 -21.08 4.13 -26.06
CA ASP A 17 -22.32 4.15 -25.26
C ASP A 17 -22.12 3.79 -23.78
N VAL A 18 -21.13 2.95 -23.47
CA VAL A 18 -20.87 2.46 -22.10
C VAL A 18 -19.39 2.52 -21.78
N LEU A 19 -19.05 3.14 -20.64
CA LEU A 19 -17.70 3.19 -20.09
C LEU A 19 -17.61 2.35 -18.81
N CYS A 20 -16.83 1.27 -18.86
CA CYS A 20 -16.48 0.49 -17.68
C CYS A 20 -15.25 1.09 -17.00
N SER A 21 -15.47 2.00 -16.06
CA SER A 21 -14.38 2.57 -15.26
C SER A 21 -14.00 1.66 -14.11
N ASP A 22 -12.70 1.43 -13.94
CA ASP A 22 -12.20 0.85 -12.69
C ASP A 22 -12.35 1.87 -11.56
N LYS A 23 -12.60 1.41 -10.34
CA LYS A 23 -12.73 2.31 -9.19
C LYS A 23 -11.36 2.82 -8.76
N THR A 24 -10.43 1.91 -8.55
CA THR A 24 -9.12 2.21 -7.96
C THR A 24 -8.21 2.81 -9.02
N GLY A 25 -7.66 4.00 -8.77
CA GLY A 25 -6.75 4.67 -9.71
C GLY A 25 -7.42 5.33 -10.92
N THR A 26 -8.75 5.27 -11.03
CA THR A 26 -9.53 6.09 -11.99
C THR A 26 -10.57 6.95 -11.28
N LEU A 27 -11.50 6.35 -10.53
CA LEU A 27 -12.52 7.11 -9.79
C LEU A 27 -12.00 7.66 -8.46
N THR A 28 -11.11 6.92 -7.79
CA THR A 28 -10.51 7.33 -6.52
C THR A 28 -9.07 7.81 -6.71
N LEU A 29 -8.64 8.72 -5.84
CA LEU A 29 -7.29 9.30 -5.87
C LEU A 29 -6.17 8.31 -5.55
N ASN A 30 -6.53 7.12 -5.08
CA ASN A 30 -5.58 6.12 -4.60
C ASN A 30 -4.62 6.67 -3.50
N MET A 31 -5.10 7.65 -2.72
CA MET A 31 -4.43 8.17 -1.53
C MET A 31 -5.15 7.63 -0.29
N LEU A 32 -4.71 6.47 0.17
CA LEU A 32 -5.33 5.79 1.30
C LEU A 32 -4.87 6.44 2.62
N THR A 33 -5.75 6.44 3.61
CA THR A 33 -5.46 6.89 4.97
C THR A 33 -6.10 5.94 5.96
N VAL A 34 -5.48 5.78 7.13
CA VAL A 34 -5.98 4.91 8.20
C VAL A 34 -6.19 5.75 9.45
N ASP A 35 -7.40 5.70 10.00
CA ASP A 35 -7.69 6.27 11.32
C ASP A 35 -7.29 5.27 12.41
N LYS A 36 -6.25 5.61 13.20
CA LYS A 36 -5.74 4.75 14.28
C LYS A 36 -6.83 4.41 15.31
N ASN A 37 -7.82 5.28 15.51
CA ASN A 37 -8.88 5.05 16.49
C ASN A 37 -9.74 3.85 16.13
N LEU A 38 -9.90 3.57 14.83
CA LEU A 38 -10.72 2.48 14.29
C LEU A 38 -9.97 1.14 14.20
N ILE A 39 -8.68 1.08 14.58
CA ILE A 39 -7.90 -0.17 14.56
C ILE A 39 -8.35 -1.07 15.71
N GLU A 40 -8.76 -2.30 15.41
CA GLU A 40 -9.08 -3.34 16.39
C GLU A 40 -8.00 -4.42 16.40
N VAL A 41 -7.55 -4.82 17.60
CA VAL A 41 -6.46 -5.79 17.78
C VAL A 41 -7.01 -7.07 18.39
N PHE A 42 -6.79 -8.19 17.71
CA PHE A 42 -7.30 -9.50 18.13
C PHE A 42 -6.25 -10.35 18.89
N ALA A 43 -4.96 -10.03 18.73
CA ALA A 43 -3.89 -10.75 19.40
C ALA A 43 -3.74 -10.31 20.86
N LYS A 44 -3.68 -11.26 21.80
CA LYS A 44 -3.46 -10.96 23.21
C LYS A 44 -2.05 -10.40 23.43
N GLY A 45 -1.95 -9.34 24.22
CA GLY A 45 -0.66 -8.73 24.59
C GLY A 45 -0.02 -7.87 23.49
N ILE A 46 -0.72 -7.63 22.38
CA ILE A 46 -0.32 -6.71 21.32
C ILE A 46 -1.22 -5.47 21.41
N ASP A 47 -0.64 -4.28 21.33
CA ASP A 47 -1.37 -3.01 21.27
C ASP A 47 -1.50 -2.48 19.83
N LYS A 48 -2.29 -1.41 19.64
CA LYS A 48 -2.54 -0.81 18.31
C LYS A 48 -1.24 -0.32 17.67
N ASP A 49 -0.34 0.28 18.45
CA ASP A 49 0.92 0.82 17.95
C ASP A 49 1.88 -0.28 17.49
N THR A 50 1.92 -1.41 18.19
CA THR A 50 2.70 -2.58 17.74
C THR A 50 2.17 -3.15 16.43
N VAL A 51 0.84 -3.25 16.25
CA VAL A 51 0.26 -3.71 14.96
C VAL A 51 0.64 -2.77 13.82
N VAL A 52 0.54 -1.47 14.06
CA VAL A 52 0.92 -0.45 13.06
C VAL A 52 2.41 -0.54 12.72
N LEU A 53 3.28 -0.70 13.72
CA LEU A 53 4.72 -0.85 13.51
C LEU A 53 5.04 -2.12 12.71
N MET A 54 4.38 -3.24 13.02
CA MET A 54 4.53 -4.49 12.26
C MET A 54 4.09 -4.33 10.80
N ALA A 55 2.97 -3.63 10.56
CA ALA A 55 2.52 -3.33 9.20
C ALA A 55 3.52 -2.43 8.46
N ALA A 56 4.04 -1.38 9.10
CA ALA A 56 5.04 -0.49 8.52
C ALA A 56 6.38 -1.21 8.23
N ARG A 57 6.77 -2.18 9.08
CA ARG A 57 7.89 -3.09 8.82
C ARG A 57 7.65 -3.92 7.56
N ALA A 58 6.46 -4.50 7.39
CA ALA A 58 6.11 -5.27 6.20
C ALA A 58 5.90 -4.42 4.93
N SER A 59 5.74 -3.11 5.05
CA SER A 59 5.62 -2.18 3.91
C SER A 59 6.97 -1.73 3.37
N ARG A 60 7.02 -1.34 2.08
CA ARG A 60 8.20 -0.66 1.53
C ARG A 60 8.34 0.75 2.11
N THR A 61 9.57 1.18 2.33
CA THR A 61 9.89 2.57 2.74
C THR A 61 10.35 3.44 1.56
N LYS A 62 10.59 2.84 0.39
CA LYS A 62 11.00 3.50 -0.85
C LYS A 62 10.21 2.92 -2.02
N ASN A 63 9.92 3.77 -3.02
CA ASN A 63 9.11 3.38 -4.19
C ASN A 63 7.81 2.69 -3.78
N GLN A 64 7.07 3.36 -2.90
CA GLN A 64 5.88 2.86 -2.24
C GLN A 64 4.72 2.78 -3.22
N ASP A 65 3.92 1.73 -3.09
CA ASP A 65 2.56 1.80 -3.59
C ASP A 65 1.67 2.62 -2.63
N SER A 66 0.43 2.85 -3.05
CA SER A 66 -0.55 3.64 -2.28
C SER A 66 -0.89 3.04 -0.91
N ILE A 67 -0.79 1.72 -0.74
CA ILE A 67 -1.07 1.04 0.52
C ILE A 67 0.14 1.18 1.44
N ASP A 68 1.34 0.92 0.93
CA ASP A 68 2.59 1.09 1.66
C ASP A 68 2.77 2.53 2.17
N ALA A 69 2.47 3.52 1.33
CA ALA A 69 2.52 4.93 1.72
C ALA A 69 1.51 5.25 2.84
N ALA A 70 0.30 4.68 2.77
CA ALA A 70 -0.72 4.88 3.78
C ALA A 70 -0.32 4.28 5.12
N ILE A 71 0.23 3.06 5.14
CA ILE A 71 0.67 2.38 6.36
C ILE A 71 1.89 3.07 6.99
N VAL A 72 2.91 3.39 6.19
CA VAL A 72 4.10 4.10 6.68
C VAL A 72 3.76 5.52 7.14
N GLY A 73 2.72 6.14 6.57
CA GLY A 73 2.20 7.44 7.03
C GLY A 73 1.50 7.42 8.40
N ILE A 74 1.21 6.23 8.96
CA ILE A 74 0.58 6.10 10.29
C ILE A 74 1.60 6.31 11.41
N ILE A 75 2.85 5.91 11.20
CA ILE A 75 3.93 6.08 12.18
C ILE A 75 4.52 7.49 12.11
N THR A 76 5.03 7.99 13.23
CA THR A 76 5.51 9.38 13.35
C THR A 76 6.79 9.61 12.55
N ASP A 77 7.76 8.70 12.67
CA ASP A 77 8.98 8.70 11.87
C ASP A 77 9.04 7.42 11.02
N PRO A 78 9.00 7.52 9.67
CA PRO A 78 9.17 6.38 8.76
C PRO A 78 10.42 5.54 9.01
N LYS A 79 11.46 6.09 9.66
CA LYS A 79 12.68 5.35 10.02
C LYS A 79 12.41 4.26 11.06
N GLU A 80 11.40 4.42 11.92
CA GLU A 80 11.02 3.42 12.92
C GLU A 80 10.64 2.08 12.26
N ALA A 81 10.11 2.12 11.04
CA ALA A 81 9.77 0.93 10.27
C ALA A 81 10.97 0.00 9.98
N ARG A 82 12.21 0.49 10.13
CA ARG A 82 13.44 -0.29 9.99
C ARG A 82 14.42 -0.11 11.16
N ALA A 83 13.99 0.56 12.23
CA ALA A 83 14.81 0.73 13.43
C ALA A 83 14.99 -0.60 14.17
N ASP A 84 16.20 -0.82 14.67
CA ASP A 84 16.60 -1.96 15.52
C ASP A 84 16.33 -3.35 14.93
N ILE A 85 16.23 -3.43 13.60
CA ILE A 85 16.07 -4.69 12.87
C ILE A 85 17.07 -4.81 11.73
N GLN A 86 17.58 -6.02 11.53
CA GLN A 86 18.32 -6.38 10.34
C GLN A 86 17.38 -7.08 9.37
N GLU A 87 17.05 -6.41 8.26
CA GLU A 87 16.28 -6.99 7.16
C GLU A 87 17.05 -8.16 6.53
N VAL A 88 16.42 -9.34 6.48
CA VAL A 88 16.97 -10.56 5.89
C VAL A 88 16.38 -10.78 4.51
N HIS A 89 15.06 -10.67 4.39
CA HIS A 89 14.36 -10.90 3.14
C HIS A 89 13.05 -10.12 3.08
N PHE A 90 12.76 -9.51 1.93
CA PHE A 90 11.51 -8.85 1.65
C PHE A 90 10.80 -9.53 0.48
N LEU A 91 9.61 -10.06 0.75
CA LEU A 91 8.74 -10.66 -0.25
C LEU A 91 7.69 -9.60 -0.69
N PRO A 92 7.76 -9.10 -1.93
CA PRO A 92 6.86 -8.07 -2.40
C PRO A 92 5.45 -8.60 -2.65
N PHE A 93 4.48 -7.68 -2.73
CA PHE A 93 3.09 -8.01 -3.05
C PHE A 93 2.98 -8.83 -4.35
N ASN A 94 2.27 -9.96 -4.26
CA ASN A 94 1.87 -10.78 -5.39
C ASN A 94 0.34 -10.74 -5.53
N PRO A 95 -0.25 -10.43 -6.70
CA PRO A 95 -1.70 -10.41 -6.88
C PRO A 95 -2.40 -11.76 -6.66
N ILE A 96 -1.65 -12.88 -6.69
CA ILE A 96 -2.15 -14.22 -6.36
C ILE A 96 -2.20 -14.40 -4.83
N ASP A 97 -1.07 -14.14 -4.16
CA ASP A 97 -0.92 -14.40 -2.72
C ASP A 97 -1.48 -13.28 -1.83
N LYS A 98 -1.69 -12.09 -2.41
CA LYS A 98 -2.29 -10.88 -1.83
C LYS A 98 -1.67 -10.41 -0.51
N HIS A 99 -0.38 -10.65 -0.31
CA HIS A 99 0.33 -10.20 0.88
C HIS A 99 1.77 -9.78 0.56
N THR A 100 2.35 -9.02 1.48
CA THR A 100 3.75 -8.60 1.50
C THR A 100 4.33 -9.04 2.83
N THR A 101 5.58 -9.50 2.86
CA THR A 101 6.24 -9.99 4.09
C THR A 101 7.65 -9.45 4.20
N LEU A 102 8.04 -9.03 5.41
CA LEU A 102 9.42 -8.76 5.78
C LEU A 102 9.89 -9.81 6.79
N THR A 103 10.98 -10.51 6.46
CA THR A 103 11.74 -11.34 7.40
C THR A 103 12.93 -10.52 7.90
N TYR A 104 13.06 -10.39 9.22
CA TYR A 104 14.14 -9.67 9.86
C TYR A 104 14.66 -10.41 11.09
N ILE A 105 15.89 -10.08 11.50
CA ILE A 105 16.47 -10.45 12.78
C ILE A 105 16.40 -9.22 13.67
N ASP A 106 15.78 -9.32 14.84
CA ASP A 106 15.89 -8.30 15.88
C ASP A 106 17.10 -8.59 16.78
N GLY A 107 17.80 -7.53 17.18
CA GLY A 107 18.88 -7.64 18.14
C GLY A 107 18.31 -7.58 19.55
N GLN A 108 18.28 -8.71 20.26
CA GLN A 108 18.52 -8.69 21.70
C GLN A 108 20.02 -8.77 21.96
#